data_AF-A0A8B9F2K8-F1
#
_entry.id   AF-A0A8B9F2K8-F1
#
_cell.length_a   1.000
_cell.length_b   1.000
_cell.length_c   1.000
_cell.angle_alpha   90.00
_cell.angle_beta   90.00
_cell.angle_gamma   90.00
#
_symmetry.space_group_name_H-M   'P 1'
#
loop_
_entity.id
_entity.type
_entity.pdbx_description
1 polymer ?
#
loop_
_entity_poly.entity_id
_entity_poly.type
_entity_poly.pdbx_seq_one_letter_code
_entity_poly.pdbx_strand_id
1 'polypeptide(L)'
;MTSMDCPGKEGTGSRKRNLALLRNKLYMGERRRTEPVMESSSSTGDHGTLRRSQSDRTEYSQKLQEKMAPQVGSTTPATSLQEDEEQVSRCMMAKRVKIVTELMQTEKDYISDLDLCIKEVIQPLRNKQIARFDVDGLFSNIELVHQVSAKLLSLLEEATTDVEPPMQIIGIIKNYFE
;
A
#
# COMPACT_ATOMS: atom_id res chain seq x y z
N MET A 1 -43.61 23.37 -58.08
CA MET A 1 -42.28 23.62 -58.65
C MET A 1 -41.49 24.30 -57.54
N THR A 2 -40.35 23.87 -57.00
CA THR A 2 -39.36 22.80 -57.25
C THR A 2 -38.52 22.81 -55.96
N SER A 3 -38.47 21.72 -55.18
CA SER A 3 -37.31 20.82 -55.08
C SER A 3 -35.95 21.54 -54.96
N MET A 4 -35.27 21.38 -53.81
CA MET A 4 -33.87 20.95 -53.84
C MET A 4 -33.41 20.41 -52.48
N ASP A 5 -32.65 19.33 -52.59
CA ASP A 5 -32.25 18.36 -51.59
C ASP A 5 -30.71 18.35 -51.51
N CYS A 6 -30.17 17.87 -50.38
CA CYS A 6 -28.82 17.31 -50.16
C CYS A 6 -27.56 18.21 -50.25
N PRO A 7 -26.37 17.77 -49.76
CA PRO A 7 -26.06 16.77 -48.71
C PRO A 7 -24.93 17.18 -47.72
N GLY A 8 -24.82 16.49 -46.58
CA GLY A 8 -23.66 16.55 -45.69
C GLY A 8 -23.16 15.15 -45.30
N LYS A 9 -22.17 14.64 -46.02
CA LYS A 9 -21.21 13.58 -45.60
C LYS A 9 -20.31 14.16 -44.48
N GLU A 10 -19.62 13.46 -43.58
CA GLU A 10 -19.05 12.11 -43.44
C GLU A 10 -18.70 12.03 -41.92
N GLY A 11 -18.98 10.95 -41.18
CA GLY A 11 -18.02 9.86 -40.95
C GLY A 11 -16.98 10.16 -39.85
N THR A 12 -17.10 9.56 -38.66
CA THR A 12 -16.05 8.79 -37.95
C THR A 12 -16.41 8.49 -36.48
N GLY A 13 -16.25 7.23 -36.07
CA GLY A 13 -15.72 6.91 -34.74
C GLY A 13 -16.68 6.41 -33.65
N SER A 14 -17.36 5.30 -33.85
CA SER A 14 -17.97 4.54 -32.74
C SER A 14 -16.88 3.97 -31.81
N ARG A 15 -16.51 4.70 -30.76
CA ARG A 15 -15.64 4.17 -29.67
C ARG A 15 -16.41 3.13 -28.86
N LYS A 16 -16.29 1.87 -29.26
CA LYS A 16 -16.64 0.72 -28.42
C LYS A 16 -15.69 0.70 -27.22
N ARG A 17 -16.17 1.09 -26.04
CA ARG A 17 -15.42 0.93 -24.78
C ARG A 17 -15.40 -0.56 -24.45
N ASN A 18 -14.24 -1.19 -24.63
CA ASN A 18 -13.97 -2.55 -24.14
C ASN A 18 -13.83 -2.49 -22.62
N LEU A 19 -14.95 -2.64 -21.89
CA LEU A 19 -14.94 -2.88 -20.44
C LEU A 19 -14.60 -4.35 -20.18
N ALA A 20 -13.38 -4.74 -20.51
CA ALA A 20 -12.84 -6.03 -20.12
C ALA A 20 -12.24 -5.91 -18.71
N LEU A 21 -13.11 -6.09 -17.73
CA LEU A 21 -12.83 -6.77 -16.45
C LEU A 21 -11.56 -6.32 -15.70
N LEU A 22 -11.75 -5.37 -14.77
CA LEU A 22 -10.96 -5.33 -13.53
C LEU A 22 -11.05 -6.69 -12.85
N ARG A 23 -10.08 -7.56 -13.10
CA ARG A 23 -9.92 -8.82 -12.38
C ARG A 23 -8.97 -8.57 -11.21
N ASN A 24 -9.46 -7.94 -10.15
CA ASN A 24 -8.78 -7.95 -8.86
C ASN A 24 -8.73 -9.40 -8.36
N LYS A 25 -7.58 -10.04 -8.51
CA LYS A 25 -7.29 -11.34 -7.90
C LYS A 25 -6.95 -11.10 -6.43
N LEU A 26 -7.97 -11.09 -5.59
CA LEU A 26 -7.81 -11.28 -4.14
C LEU A 26 -7.27 -12.71 -3.94
N TYR A 27 -5.97 -12.85 -3.69
CA TYR A 27 -5.39 -14.11 -3.25
C TYR A 27 -5.60 -14.23 -1.75
N MET A 28 -6.62 -14.98 -1.37
CA MET A 28 -6.90 -15.35 0.01
C MET A 28 -5.84 -16.34 0.51
N GLY A 29 -5.01 -15.86 1.45
CA GLY A 29 -4.47 -16.58 2.60
C GLY A 29 -4.06 -18.05 2.45
N GLU A 30 -2.89 -18.32 1.87
CA GLU A 30 -2.14 -19.55 2.15
C GLU A 30 -1.30 -19.36 3.42
N ARG A 31 -1.76 -19.93 4.54
CA ARG A 31 -0.94 -20.10 5.75
C ARG A 31 0.20 -21.04 5.39
N ARG A 32 1.44 -20.57 5.50
CA ARG A 32 2.64 -21.41 5.41
C ARG A 32 2.54 -22.50 6.48
N ARG A 33 2.32 -23.75 6.08
CA ARG A 33 2.55 -24.90 6.96
C ARG A 33 4.06 -25.07 7.09
N THR A 34 4.57 -24.75 8.27
CA THR A 34 5.86 -25.22 8.76
C THR A 34 5.69 -26.68 9.19
N GLU A 35 6.34 -27.60 8.49
CA GLU A 35 6.66 -28.93 9.01
C GLU A 35 8.11 -29.27 8.62
N PRO A 36 9.02 -29.50 9.57
CA PRO A 36 10.34 -30.05 9.29
C PRO A 36 10.22 -31.58 9.24
N VAL A 37 10.43 -32.19 8.07
CA VAL A 37 10.47 -33.65 7.95
C VAL A 37 11.93 -34.14 7.88
N MET A 38 12.19 -35.05 8.82
CA MET A 38 13.41 -35.75 9.18
C MET A 38 13.93 -36.67 8.06
N GLU A 39 15.26 -36.78 7.99
CA GLU A 39 16.03 -37.60 7.07
C GLU A 39 15.83 -39.10 7.29
N SER A 40 15.79 -39.88 6.21
CA SER A 40 15.97 -41.33 6.27
C SER A 40 16.61 -41.86 4.99
N SER A 41 17.80 -42.42 5.16
CA SER A 41 18.62 -43.12 4.17
C SER A 41 18.12 -44.55 3.92
N SER A 42 18.01 -44.97 2.65
CA SER A 42 18.50 -46.27 2.17
C SER A 42 18.21 -46.52 0.67
N SER A 43 19.32 -46.62 -0.08
CA SER A 43 19.65 -47.62 -1.12
C SER A 43 18.80 -47.85 -2.39
N THR A 44 19.59 -48.02 -3.47
CA THR A 44 19.41 -48.83 -4.70
C THR A 44 18.53 -48.30 -5.83
N GLY A 45 19.17 -48.08 -6.99
CA GLY A 45 18.55 -48.37 -8.28
C GLY A 45 18.72 -47.33 -9.39
N ASP A 46 19.76 -47.54 -10.19
CA ASP A 46 19.79 -47.32 -11.63
C ASP A 46 20.16 -45.94 -12.22
N HIS A 47 21.23 -45.99 -13.01
CA HIS A 47 21.96 -44.84 -13.56
C HIS A 47 21.33 -44.39 -14.88
N GLY A 48 20.35 -43.48 -14.80
CA GLY A 48 20.01 -42.65 -15.95
C GLY A 48 21.22 -41.79 -16.35
N THR A 49 21.80 -42.02 -17.52
CA THR A 49 22.82 -41.16 -18.15
C THR A 49 22.18 -39.83 -18.56
N LEU A 50 21.86 -39.00 -17.58
CA LEU A 50 21.54 -37.59 -17.79
C LEU A 50 22.87 -36.87 -17.99
N ARG A 51 23.10 -36.42 -19.23
CA ARG A 51 24.14 -35.46 -19.58
C ARG A 51 23.99 -34.23 -18.68
N ARG A 52 24.67 -34.26 -17.52
CA ARG A 52 24.87 -33.10 -16.67
C ARG A 52 25.63 -32.06 -17.49
N SER A 53 24.93 -31.02 -17.91
CA SER A 53 25.54 -29.79 -18.40
C SER A 53 26.52 -29.31 -17.33
N GLN A 54 27.83 -29.50 -17.54
CA GLN A 54 28.89 -29.09 -16.62
C GLN A 54 29.21 -27.59 -16.72
N SER A 55 28.22 -26.75 -17.02
CA SER A 55 28.46 -25.34 -17.32
C SER A 55 28.74 -24.49 -16.08
N ASP A 56 28.36 -24.95 -14.88
CA ASP A 56 28.39 -24.09 -13.68
C ASP A 56 29.63 -24.29 -12.80
N ARG A 57 30.40 -25.37 -13.02
CA ARG A 57 31.52 -25.70 -12.12
C ARG A 57 32.68 -24.73 -12.25
N THR A 58 32.95 -24.24 -13.45
CA THR A 58 34.06 -23.31 -13.72
C THR A 58 33.71 -21.90 -13.30
N GLU A 59 32.47 -21.46 -13.55
CA GLU A 59 32.05 -20.09 -13.28
C GLU A 59 32.04 -19.79 -11.78
N TYR A 60 31.52 -20.72 -10.96
CA TYR A 60 31.58 -20.57 -9.49
C TYR A 60 33.01 -20.58 -8.97
N SER A 61 33.88 -21.47 -9.48
CA SER A 61 35.28 -21.56 -9.04
C SER A 61 36.10 -20.32 -9.40
N GLN A 62 35.84 -19.73 -10.57
CA GLN A 62 36.49 -18.51 -11.04
C GLN A 62 36.06 -17.31 -10.21
N LYS A 63 34.76 -17.20 -9.93
CA LYS A 63 34.21 -16.14 -9.08
C LYS A 63 34.66 -16.26 -7.63
N LEU A 64 34.86 -17.48 -7.13
CA LEU A 64 35.41 -17.73 -5.80
C LEU A 64 36.90 -17.33 -5.73
N GLN A 65 37.69 -17.65 -6.77
CA GLN A 65 39.09 -17.21 -6.87
C GLN A 65 39.22 -15.69 -6.97
N GLU A 66 38.37 -15.04 -7.74
CA GLU A 66 38.33 -13.57 -7.86
C GLU A 66 38.08 -12.89 -6.51
N LYS A 67 37.21 -13.47 -5.68
CA LYS A 67 36.92 -12.95 -4.33
C LYS A 67 38.01 -13.24 -3.28
N MET A 68 38.91 -14.17 -3.55
CA MET A 68 39.96 -14.61 -2.61
C MET A 68 41.35 -14.07 -3.00
N ALA A 69 41.49 -13.46 -4.18
CA ALA A 69 42.74 -12.84 -4.61
C ALA A 69 43.04 -11.58 -3.76
N PRO A 70 44.24 -11.44 -3.15
CA PRO A 70 44.58 -10.27 -2.36
C PRO A 70 44.67 -9.03 -3.25
N GLN A 71 43.71 -8.12 -3.12
CA GLN A 71 43.72 -6.80 -3.75
C GLN A 71 44.83 -5.95 -3.12
N VAL A 72 46.04 -5.98 -3.71
CA VAL A 72 47.11 -5.02 -3.42
C VAL A 72 46.81 -3.76 -4.23
N GLY A 73 46.13 -2.79 -3.61
CA GLY A 73 45.78 -1.54 -4.27
C GLY A 73 44.86 -0.66 -3.42
N SER A 74 45.46 0.04 -2.47
CA SER A 74 45.01 1.24 -1.75
C SER A 74 43.56 1.74 -1.90
N THR A 75 42.97 1.98 -0.71
CA THR A 75 41.98 3.00 -0.31
C THR A 75 40.47 2.70 -0.44
N THR A 76 39.88 2.50 0.75
CA THR A 76 38.48 2.66 1.22
C THR A 76 37.41 1.64 0.81
N PRO A 77 37.13 0.63 1.66
CA PRO A 77 35.84 -0.08 1.69
C PRO A 77 34.82 0.55 2.67
N ALA A 78 35.18 1.65 3.35
CA ALA A 78 34.30 2.31 4.32
C ALA A 78 33.15 3.09 3.65
N THR A 79 33.37 3.63 2.45
CA THR A 79 32.41 4.51 1.77
C THR A 79 31.19 3.75 1.21
N SER A 80 31.37 2.51 0.74
CA SER A 80 30.29 1.76 0.08
C SER A 80 29.21 1.21 1.04
N LEU A 81 29.56 0.94 2.30
CA LEU A 81 28.58 0.53 3.32
C LEU A 81 27.83 1.74 3.89
N GLN A 82 28.53 2.86 4.04
CA GLN A 82 27.95 4.09 4.56
C GLN A 82 26.96 4.72 3.56
N GLU A 83 27.26 4.67 2.26
CA GLU A 83 26.34 5.09 1.20
C GLU A 83 25.06 4.23 1.16
N ASP A 84 25.17 2.92 1.44
CA ASP A 84 24.02 2.00 1.52
C ASP A 84 23.14 2.31 2.75
N GLU A 85 23.75 2.56 3.91
CA GLU A 85 23.02 2.94 5.13
C GLU A 85 22.30 4.29 4.99
N GLU A 86 22.95 5.29 4.42
CA GLU A 86 22.32 6.60 4.17
C GLU A 86 21.20 6.50 3.13
N GLN A 87 21.37 5.69 2.08
CA GLN A 87 20.34 5.43 1.07
C GLN A 87 19.13 4.73 1.70
N VAL A 88 19.35 3.72 2.55
CA VAL A 88 18.30 3.03 3.31
C VAL A 88 17.58 4.01 4.24
N SER A 89 18.31 4.86 4.96
CA SER A 89 17.74 5.89 5.84
C SER A 89 16.85 6.87 5.07
N ARG A 90 17.33 7.41 3.93
CA ARG A 90 16.52 8.27 3.03
C ARG A 90 15.24 7.58 2.57
N CYS A 91 15.32 6.32 2.15
CA CYS A 91 14.16 5.53 1.74
C CYS A 91 13.16 5.33 2.89
N MET A 92 13.63 5.06 4.11
CA MET A 92 12.78 4.90 5.29
C MET A 92 12.08 6.21 5.66
N MET A 93 12.78 7.35 5.55
CA MET A 93 12.17 8.66 5.79
C MET A 93 11.14 9.04 4.74
N ALA A 94 11.39 8.75 3.46
CA ALA A 94 10.41 8.94 2.39
C ALA A 94 9.14 8.09 2.62
N LYS A 95 9.30 6.84 3.08
CA LYS A 95 8.17 5.99 3.48
C LYS A 95 7.41 6.58 4.66
N ARG A 96 8.11 7.09 5.67
CA ARG A 96 7.48 7.74 6.83
C ARG A 96 6.61 8.92 6.41
N VAL A 97 7.12 9.80 5.56
CA VAL A 97 6.34 10.93 5.00
C VAL A 97 5.06 10.41 4.36
N LYS A 98 5.17 9.41 3.48
CA LYS A 98 4.00 8.85 2.79
C LYS A 98 2.96 8.30 3.77
N ILE A 99 3.40 7.53 4.78
CA ILE A 99 2.50 6.94 5.78
C ILE A 99 1.77 8.04 6.56
N VAL A 100 2.46 9.10 6.96
CA VAL A 100 1.86 10.21 7.71
C VAL A 100 0.85 10.96 6.84
N THR A 101 1.20 11.26 5.59
CA THR A 101 0.26 11.88 4.65
C THR A 101 -0.97 11.01 4.41
N GLU A 102 -0.79 9.71 4.23
CA GLU A 102 -1.89 8.75 4.04
C GLU A 102 -2.78 8.71 5.29
N LEU A 103 -2.20 8.63 6.49
CA LEU A 103 -2.95 8.65 7.75
C LEU A 103 -3.85 9.89 7.85
N MET A 104 -3.28 11.08 7.61
CA MET A 104 -4.03 12.34 7.67
C MET A 104 -5.13 12.39 6.62
N GLN A 105 -4.85 11.94 5.39
CA GLN A 105 -5.85 11.93 4.33
C GLN A 105 -6.99 10.96 4.67
N THR A 106 -6.67 9.76 5.16
CA THR A 106 -7.70 8.80 5.56
C THR A 106 -8.57 9.30 6.71
N GLU A 107 -8.00 10.07 7.65
CA GLU A 107 -8.79 10.69 8.72
C GLU A 107 -9.71 11.80 8.18
N LYS A 108 -9.23 12.62 7.22
CA LYS A 108 -10.05 13.62 6.53
C LYS A 108 -11.22 12.99 5.80
N ASP A 109 -10.95 11.91 5.07
CA ASP A 109 -11.97 11.18 4.32
C ASP A 109 -13.01 10.58 5.27
N TYR A 110 -12.58 9.99 6.39
CA TYR A 110 -13.47 9.45 7.41
C TYR A 110 -14.38 10.53 8.03
N ILE A 111 -13.84 11.70 8.38
CA ILE A 111 -14.63 12.83 8.88
C ILE A 111 -15.65 13.27 7.83
N SER A 112 -15.25 13.35 6.56
CA SER A 112 -16.16 13.71 5.46
C SER A 112 -17.30 12.70 5.31
N ASP A 113 -17.02 11.41 5.45
CA ASP A 113 -18.04 10.35 5.40
C ASP A 113 -19.01 10.48 6.59
N LEU A 114 -18.50 10.73 7.79
CA LEU A 114 -19.32 10.95 8.99
C LEU A 114 -20.21 12.20 8.83
N ASP A 115 -19.66 13.30 8.33
CA ASP A 115 -20.40 14.54 8.07
C ASP A 115 -21.51 14.32 7.04
N LEU A 116 -21.23 13.55 5.97
CA LEU A 116 -22.24 13.15 4.99
C LEU A 116 -23.35 12.30 5.61
N CYS A 117 -23.00 11.31 6.44
CA CYS A 117 -23.99 10.51 7.17
C CYS A 117 -24.88 11.39 8.06
N ILE A 118 -24.28 12.34 8.79
CA ILE A 118 -25.03 13.24 9.67
C ILE A 118 -25.97 14.14 8.86
N LYS A 119 -25.45 14.82 7.83
CA LYS A 119 -26.19 15.83 7.06
C LYS A 119 -27.25 15.23 6.14
N GLU A 120 -26.93 14.15 5.45
CA GLU A 120 -27.79 13.62 4.38
C GLU A 120 -28.69 12.47 4.84
N VAL A 121 -28.40 11.86 6.00
CA VAL A 121 -29.18 10.72 6.52
C VAL A 121 -29.82 11.07 7.86
N ILE A 122 -29.01 11.40 8.87
CA ILE A 122 -29.50 11.54 10.26
C ILE A 122 -30.41 12.75 10.38
N GLN A 123 -29.95 13.92 9.95
CA GLN A 123 -30.72 15.17 10.05
C GLN A 123 -32.07 15.07 9.30
N PRO A 124 -32.14 14.56 8.04
CA PRO A 124 -33.40 14.32 7.36
C PRO A 124 -34.33 13.33 8.07
N LEU A 125 -33.79 12.26 8.67
CA LEU A 125 -34.59 11.28 9.41
C LEU A 125 -35.18 11.86 10.70
N ARG A 126 -34.38 12.63 11.46
CA ARG A 126 -34.86 13.39 12.63
C ARG A 126 -35.97 14.37 12.23
N ASN A 127 -35.76 15.10 11.14
CA ASN A 127 -36.72 16.09 10.64
C ASN A 127 -38.05 15.46 10.18
N LYS A 128 -38.02 14.26 9.60
CA LYS A 128 -39.22 13.55 9.14
C LYS A 128 -40.08 12.96 10.26
N GLN A 129 -39.56 12.87 11.49
CA GLN A 129 -40.27 12.34 12.68
C GLN A 129 -41.06 11.05 12.39
N ILE A 130 -40.38 10.04 11.85
CA ILE A 130 -41.00 8.77 11.46
C ILE A 130 -41.54 8.07 12.72
N ALA A 131 -42.83 7.75 12.73
CA ALA A 131 -43.48 7.16 13.89
C ALA A 131 -42.83 5.84 14.30
N ARG A 132 -42.52 5.69 15.60
CA ARG A 132 -41.86 4.51 16.20
C ARG A 132 -40.45 4.21 15.69
N PHE A 133 -39.80 5.17 15.03
CA PHE A 133 -38.41 5.02 14.60
C PHE A 133 -37.50 5.86 15.51
N ASP A 134 -36.61 5.19 16.22
CA ASP A 134 -35.61 5.82 17.07
C ASP A 134 -34.34 6.08 16.27
N VAL A 135 -34.19 7.32 15.78
CA VAL A 135 -33.02 7.75 15.01
C VAL A 135 -31.78 7.77 15.92
N ASP A 136 -31.92 8.28 17.13
CA ASP A 136 -30.79 8.47 18.05
C ASP A 136 -30.27 7.14 18.59
N GLY A 137 -31.14 6.15 18.81
CA GLY A 137 -30.73 4.78 19.12
C GLY A 137 -30.03 4.07 17.97
N LEU A 138 -30.46 4.31 16.71
CA LEU A 138 -29.84 3.67 15.53
C LEU A 138 -28.44 4.22 15.25
N PHE A 139 -28.29 5.54 15.29
CA PHE A 139 -27.03 6.21 14.96
C PHE A 139 -26.14 6.45 16.18
N SER A 140 -26.68 6.28 17.38
CA SER A 140 -25.96 6.32 18.65
C SER A 140 -25.10 7.58 18.76
N ASN A 141 -23.84 7.44 19.14
CA ASN A 141 -22.89 8.51 19.39
C ASN A 141 -22.12 8.98 18.14
N ILE A 142 -22.62 8.76 16.92
CA ILE A 142 -21.89 9.13 15.69
C ILE A 142 -21.47 10.61 15.65
N GLU A 143 -22.28 11.52 16.19
CA GLU A 143 -21.95 12.95 16.26
C GLU A 143 -20.77 13.22 17.22
N LEU A 144 -20.64 12.43 18.30
CA LEU A 144 -19.48 12.47 19.18
C LEU A 144 -18.25 11.85 18.53
N VAL A 145 -18.41 10.74 17.79
CA VAL A 145 -17.32 10.12 17.03
C VAL A 145 -16.76 11.11 16.01
N HIS A 146 -17.62 11.82 15.28
CA HIS A 146 -17.20 12.88 14.36
C HIS A 146 -16.37 13.97 15.06
N GLN A 147 -16.80 14.42 16.25
CA GLN A 147 -16.05 15.42 17.03
C GLN A 147 -14.68 14.91 17.49
N VAL A 148 -14.61 13.67 17.95
CA VAL A 148 -13.35 13.03 18.38
C VAL A 148 -12.40 12.86 17.20
N SER A 149 -12.88 12.41 16.05
CA SER A 149 -12.11 12.32 14.81
C SER A 149 -11.60 13.67 14.34
N ALA A 150 -12.43 14.71 14.35
CA ALA A 150 -11.99 16.08 14.01
C ALA A 150 -10.88 16.59 14.95
N LYS A 151 -10.99 16.29 16.25
CA LYS A 151 -9.93 16.60 17.23
C LYS A 151 -8.66 15.81 16.95
N LEU A 152 -8.76 14.52 16.63
CA LEU A 152 -7.61 13.68 16.27
C LEU A 152 -6.88 14.26 15.05
N LEU A 153 -7.62 14.61 14.00
CA LEU A 153 -7.05 15.24 12.80
C LEU A 153 -6.32 16.55 13.15
N SER A 154 -6.92 17.41 13.97
CA SER A 154 -6.29 18.67 14.40
C SER A 154 -4.97 18.43 15.13
N LEU A 155 -4.90 17.43 16.02
CA LEU A 155 -3.67 17.07 16.74
C LEU A 155 -2.61 16.49 15.79
N LEU A 156 -3.04 15.70 14.79
CA LEU A 156 -2.15 15.18 13.75
C LEU A 156 -1.56 16.30 12.88
N GLU A 157 -2.38 17.29 12.48
CA GLU A 157 -1.93 18.45 11.73
C GLU A 157 -0.96 19.30 12.55
N GLU A 158 -1.26 19.57 13.82
CA GLU A 158 -0.36 20.31 14.71
C GLU A 158 1.00 19.59 14.88
N ALA A 159 1.00 18.27 15.07
CA ALA A 159 2.23 17.51 15.28
C ALA A 159 3.10 17.33 14.03
N THR A 160 2.59 17.68 12.84
CA THR A 160 3.25 17.43 11.55
C THR A 160 3.51 18.70 10.75
N THR A 161 2.79 19.80 11.03
CA THR A 161 2.98 21.09 10.36
C THR A 161 4.33 21.67 10.72
N ASP A 162 5.13 22.02 9.71
CA ASP A 162 6.48 22.60 9.85
C ASP A 162 7.49 21.75 10.65
N VAL A 163 7.20 20.46 10.87
CA VAL A 163 8.09 19.52 11.57
C VAL A 163 8.69 18.51 10.59
N GLU A 164 10.02 18.43 10.54
CA GLU A 164 10.71 17.44 9.72
C GLU A 164 10.32 16.00 10.14
N PRO A 165 10.17 15.06 9.19
CA PRO A 165 9.73 13.69 9.48
C PRO A 165 10.45 12.97 10.64
N PRO A 166 11.77 13.15 10.86
CA PRO A 166 12.47 12.56 12.00
C PRO A 166 12.02 13.10 13.36
N MET A 167 11.54 14.33 13.42
CA MET A 167 11.13 15.03 14.65
C MET A 167 9.65 14.86 15.00
N GLN A 168 8.82 14.35 14.06
CA GLN A 168 7.40 14.14 14.29
C GLN A 168 7.14 13.03 15.33
N ILE A 169 6.53 13.34 16.47
CA ILE A 169 6.20 12.36 17.52
C ILE A 169 4.68 12.09 17.57
N ILE A 170 4.16 11.54 16.47
CA ILE A 170 2.72 11.26 16.30
C ILE A 170 2.18 10.27 17.35
N GLY A 171 3.02 9.35 17.84
CA GLY A 171 2.60 8.32 18.79
C GLY A 171 2.06 8.85 20.12
N ILE A 172 2.44 10.07 20.53
CA ILE A 172 1.96 10.70 21.77
C ILE A 172 0.46 11.06 21.67
N ILE A 173 -0.05 11.31 20.46
CA ILE A 173 -1.44 11.75 20.25
C ILE A 173 -2.43 10.71 20.78
N LYS A 174 -2.09 9.42 20.74
CA LYS A 174 -2.92 8.34 21.29
C LYS A 174 -3.26 8.55 22.77
N ASN A 175 -2.34 9.13 23.55
CA ASN A 175 -2.52 9.31 24.99
C ASN A 175 -3.52 10.43 25.34
N TYR A 176 -3.95 11.25 24.37
CA TYR A 176 -4.94 12.31 24.60
C TYR A 176 -6.39 11.82 24.60
N PHE A 177 -6.60 10.53 24.35
CA PHE A 177 -7.93 9.90 24.23
C PHE A 177 -8.12 8.71 25.20
N GLU A 178 -7.21 8.53 26.15
CA GLU A 178 -7.27 7.56 27.26
C GLU A 178 -7.78 8.24 28.54
#